data_AF-A0A327JCQ7-F1
#
_entry.id   AF-A0A327JCQ7-F1
#
_cell.length_a   1.000
_cell.length_b   1.000
_cell.length_c   1.000
_cell.angle_alpha   90.00
_cell.angle_beta   90.00
_cell.angle_gamma   90.00
#
_symmetry.space_group_name_H-M   'P 1'
#
loop_
_entity.id
_entity.type
_entity.pdbx_description
1 polymer ?
#
loop_
_entity_poly.entity_id
_entity_poly.type
_entity_poly.pdbx_seq_one_letter_code
_entity_poly.pdbx_strand_id
1 'polypeptide(L)'
;MEQDNAPTVYILIGRAWRDKSEDRGPGTSVNVVLGAPDDDGAVRRTLEALGENGFVEAELDKIGILTEVPEDEPFLQAYRDAMEGKMAVIAFTD
;
A
#
# COMPACT_ATOMS: atom_id res chain seq x y z
N MET A 1 -14.84 -22.80 -16.86
CA MET A 1 -15.26 -21.79 -15.87
C MET A 1 -14.11 -20.81 -15.84
N GLU A 2 -14.28 -19.64 -16.47
CA GLU A 2 -13.37 -18.52 -16.22
C GLU A 2 -13.44 -18.29 -14.72
N GLN A 3 -12.36 -18.63 -14.00
CA GLN A 3 -12.28 -18.21 -12.62
C GLN A 3 -12.23 -16.70 -12.68
N ASP A 4 -13.23 -16.03 -12.10
CA ASP A 4 -13.21 -14.60 -11.85
C ASP A 4 -11.87 -14.31 -11.15
N ASN A 5 -10.88 -13.88 -11.93
CA ASN A 5 -9.56 -13.51 -11.47
C ASN A 5 -9.67 -12.10 -10.88
N ALA A 6 -10.64 -11.93 -9.96
CA ALA A 6 -10.81 -10.69 -9.23
C ALA A 6 -9.46 -10.38 -8.56
N PRO A 7 -8.90 -9.19 -8.78
CA PRO A 7 -7.57 -8.87 -8.29
C PRO A 7 -7.56 -9.01 -6.76
N THR A 8 -6.66 -9.82 -6.23
CA THR A 8 -6.45 -9.91 -4.79
C THR A 8 -5.99 -8.55 -4.29
N VAL A 9 -6.77 -7.94 -3.39
CA VAL A 9 -6.45 -6.64 -2.82
C VAL A 9 -5.62 -6.84 -1.56
N TYR A 10 -4.44 -6.24 -1.55
CA TYR A 10 -3.51 -6.27 -0.44
C TYR A 10 -3.54 -4.96 0.33
N ILE A 11 -3.28 -5.04 1.63
CA ILE A 11 -2.99 -3.91 2.50
C ILE A 11 -1.61 -4.10 3.11
N LEU A 12 -0.74 -3.11 2.89
CA LEU A 12 0.59 -3.08 3.47
C LEU A 12 0.68 -1.90 4.43
N ILE A 13 1.17 -2.18 5.63
CA ILE A 13 1.33 -1.19 6.69
C ILE A 13 2.81 -1.09 6.99
N GLY A 14 3.31 0.14 7.04
CA GLY A 14 4.71 0.38 7.30
C GLY A 14 5.03 1.83 7.61
N ARG A 15 6.31 2.15 7.53
CA ARG A 15 6.85 3.50 7.67
C ARG A 15 7.66 3.86 6.44
N ALA A 16 7.58 5.10 6.01
CA ALA A 16 8.35 5.62 4.90
C ALA A 16 9.04 6.94 5.26
N TRP A 17 10.24 7.14 4.73
CA TRP A 17 11.07 8.32 4.97
C TRP A 17 11.37 9.01 3.64
N ARG A 18 11.39 10.33 3.65
CA ARG A 18 11.82 11.15 2.49
C ARG A 18 13.30 11.53 2.54
N ASP A 19 13.97 11.26 3.66
CA ASP A 19 15.38 11.53 3.87
C ASP A 19 16.10 10.25 4.32
N LYS A 20 17.37 10.09 3.89
CA LYS A 20 18.21 8.93 4.24
C LYS A 20 19.13 9.19 5.46
N SER A 21 19.08 10.37 6.08
CA SER A 21 19.95 10.73 7.21
C SER A 21 19.63 9.92 8.47
N GLU A 22 20.61 9.54 9.28
CA GLU A 22 20.38 8.73 10.49
C GLU A 22 19.46 9.42 11.53
N ASP A 23 19.36 10.76 11.52
CA ASP A 23 18.48 11.58 12.38
C ASP A 23 17.07 11.85 11.80
N ARG A 24 16.65 11.10 10.78
CA ARG A 24 15.39 11.28 10.02
C ARG A 24 14.07 11.13 10.81
N GLY A 25 14.13 10.89 12.11
CA GLY A 25 12.95 10.77 12.99
C GLY A 25 12.14 9.47 12.77
N PRO A 26 10.94 9.36 13.36
CA PRO A 26 10.17 8.11 13.43
C PRO A 26 9.62 7.62 12.07
N GLY A 27 9.70 8.42 11.00
CA GLY A 27 9.14 8.08 9.69
C GLY A 27 7.64 8.35 9.60
N THR A 28 7.14 8.51 8.38
CA THR A 28 5.72 8.71 8.11
C THR A 28 5.04 7.35 8.05
N SER A 29 3.98 7.14 8.84
CA SER A 29 3.22 5.89 8.77
C SER A 29 2.47 5.83 7.44
N VAL A 30 2.57 4.72 6.73
CA VAL A 30 1.94 4.53 5.42
C VAL A 30 1.11 3.25 5.41
N ASN A 31 -0.12 3.38 4.92
CA ASN A 31 -1.00 2.27 4.58
C ASN A 31 -1.20 2.28 3.07
N VAL A 32 -0.85 1.20 2.41
CA VAL A 32 -0.93 1.08 0.96
C VAL A 32 -1.92 -0.02 0.62
N VAL A 33 -2.90 0.32 -0.21
CA VAL A 33 -3.92 -0.61 -0.68
C VAL A 33 -3.80 -0.71 -2.21
N LEU A 34 -3.63 -1.93 -2.69
CA LEU A 34 -3.43 -2.20 -4.11
C LEU A 34 -3.85 -3.61 -4.51
N GLY A 35 -4.21 -3.79 -5.78
CA GLY A 35 -4.38 -5.11 -6.38
C GLY A 35 -3.03 -5.71 -6.79
N ALA A 36 -2.79 -6.98 -6.47
CA ALA A 36 -1.60 -7.71 -6.91
C ALA A 36 -1.88 -9.20 -7.18
N PRO A 37 -1.06 -9.86 -8.02
CA PRO A 37 -1.20 -11.30 -8.26
C PRO A 37 -0.76 -12.15 -7.04
N ASP A 38 0.19 -11.66 -6.25
CA ASP A 38 0.83 -12.34 -5.13
C ASP A 38 1.48 -11.33 -4.17
N ASP A 39 1.94 -11.81 -3.01
CA ASP A 39 2.59 -11.01 -1.96
C ASP A 39 3.82 -10.26 -2.48
N ASP A 40 4.67 -10.90 -3.30
CA ASP A 40 5.89 -10.30 -3.84
C ASP A 40 5.54 -9.14 -4.79
N GLY A 41 4.52 -9.33 -5.63
CA GLY A 41 3.96 -8.30 -6.50
C GLY A 41 3.39 -7.12 -5.71
N ALA A 42 2.74 -7.38 -4.58
CA ALA A 42 2.19 -6.35 -3.71
C ALA A 42 3.29 -5.50 -3.07
N VAL A 43 4.33 -6.16 -2.54
CA VAL A 43 5.51 -5.49 -1.96
C VAL A 43 6.22 -4.62 -3.00
N ARG A 44 6.52 -5.19 -4.17
CA ARG A 44 7.25 -4.48 -5.22
C ARG A 44 6.51 -3.19 -5.63
N ARG A 45 5.22 -3.32 -5.94
CA ARG A 45 4.39 -2.18 -6.36
C ARG A 45 4.28 -1.12 -5.26
N THR A 46 4.16 -1.55 -4.01
CA THR A 46 4.16 -0.63 -2.87
C THR A 46 5.44 0.20 -2.81
N LEU A 47 6.61 -0.44 -2.93
CA LEU A 47 7.89 0.28 -2.93
C LEU A 47 8.04 1.21 -4.12
N GLU A 48 7.57 0.80 -5.31
CA GLU A 48 7.54 1.65 -6.52
C GLU A 48 6.70 2.91 -6.27
N ALA A 49 5.48 2.76 -5.77
CA ALA A 49 4.59 3.89 -5.51
C ALA A 49 5.08 4.82 -4.38
N LEU A 50 5.70 4.27 -3.33
CA LEU A 50 6.34 5.09 -2.30
C LEU A 50 7.48 5.92 -2.90
N GLY A 51 8.28 5.32 -3.79
CA GLY A 51 9.29 6.02 -4.57
C GLY A 51 8.72 7.16 -5.42
N GLU A 52 7.62 6.92 -6.14
CA GLU A 52 6.92 7.94 -6.92
C GLU A 52 6.35 9.09 -6.07
N ASN A 53 5.98 8.80 -4.81
CA ASN A 53 5.54 9.79 -3.83
C ASN A 53 6.69 10.53 -3.12
N GLY A 54 7.94 10.31 -3.56
CA GLY A 54 9.14 10.97 -3.04
C GLY A 54 9.69 10.37 -1.76
N PHE A 55 9.24 9.19 -1.36
CA PHE A 55 9.88 8.43 -0.28
C PHE A 55 11.15 7.75 -0.81
N VAL A 56 12.24 7.85 -0.05
CA VAL A 56 13.56 7.33 -0.42
C VAL A 56 13.88 6.02 0.28
N GLU A 57 13.14 5.70 1.33
CA GLU A 57 13.25 4.49 2.13
C GLU A 57 11.88 4.14 2.71
N ALA A 58 11.57 2.86 2.78
CA ALA A 58 10.34 2.36 3.37
C ALA A 58 10.60 1.01 4.06
N GLU A 59 9.95 0.84 5.19
CA GLU A 59 9.95 -0.39 5.98
C GLU A 59 8.50 -0.87 6.07
N LEU A 60 8.24 -2.07 5.57
CA LEU A 60 6.92 -2.68 5.59
C LEU A 60 6.85 -3.61 6.81
N ASP A 61 6.01 -3.27 7.78
CA ASP A 61 5.87 -4.03 9.03
C ASP A 61 4.90 -5.20 8.88
N LYS A 62 3.82 -5.01 8.11
CA LYS A 62 2.74 -5.99 7.95
C LYS A 62 2.21 -6.00 6.52
N ILE A 63 1.92 -7.20 6.03
CA ILE A 63 1.18 -7.45 4.80
C ILE A 63 -0.08 -8.26 5.14
N GLY A 64 -1.20 -7.84 4.56
CA GLY A 64 -2.48 -8.52 4.71
C GLY A 64 -3.27 -8.48 3.40
N ILE A 65 -4.32 -9.30 3.35
CA ILE A 65 -5.26 -9.37 2.23
C ILE A 65 -6.61 -8.85 2.71
N LEU A 66 -7.22 -7.95 1.95
CA LEU A 66 -8.58 -7.50 2.17
C LEU A 66 -9.54 -8.53 1.56
N THR A 67 -10.11 -9.38 2.43
CA THR A 67 -11.14 -10.36 2.04
C THR A 67 -12.53 -9.75 1.99
N GLU A 68 -12.71 -8.57 2.58
CA GLU A 68 -13.96 -7.85 2.67
C GLU A 68 -13.76 -6.39 2.25
N VAL A 69 -14.85 -5.76 1.78
CA VAL A 69 -14.84 -4.36 1.35
C VAL A 69 -14.85 -3.46 2.59
N PRO A 70 -13.89 -2.53 2.75
CA PRO A 70 -13.91 -1.57 3.85
C PRO A 70 -15.11 -0.63 3.75
N GLU A 71 -15.70 -0.21 4.87
CA GLU A 71 -16.82 0.74 4.87
C GLU A 71 -16.37 2.19 5.06
N ASP A 72 -15.21 2.41 5.69
CA ASP A 72 -14.69 3.73 6.03
C ASP A 72 -13.79 4.33 4.94
N GLU A 73 -13.96 5.63 4.69
CA GLU A 73 -12.96 6.41 3.94
C GLU A 73 -11.76 6.75 4.83
N PRO A 74 -10.51 6.78 4.30
CA PRO A 74 -10.12 6.66 2.89
C PRO A 74 -9.98 5.21 2.36
N PHE A 75 -10.18 4.18 3.18
CA PHE A 75 -9.90 2.78 2.83
C PHE A 75 -10.87 2.20 1.80
N LEU A 76 -12.16 2.55 1.87
CA LEU A 76 -13.17 2.14 0.89
C LEU A 76 -12.77 2.60 -0.53
N GLN A 77 -12.33 3.84 -0.66
CA GLN A 77 -11.95 4.39 -1.95
C GLN A 77 -10.65 3.73 -2.46
N ALA A 78 -9.69 3.51 -1.58
CA ALA A 78 -8.46 2.80 -1.89
C ALA A 78 -8.71 1.35 -2.36
N TYR A 79 -9.67 0.64 -1.76
CA TYR A 79 -10.10 -0.68 -2.19
C TYR A 79 -10.73 -0.66 -3.59
N ARG A 80 -11.60 0.32 -3.88
CA ARG A 80 -12.21 0.47 -5.20
C ARG A 80 -11.18 0.75 -6.27
N ASP A 81 -10.24 1.64 -5.98
CA ASP A 81 -9.12 1.94 -6.88
C ASP A 81 -8.29 0.67 -7.13
N ALA A 82 -7.99 -0.12 -6.10
CA ALA A 82 -7.30 -1.41 -6.21
C ALA A 82 -8.03 -2.42 -7.10
N MET A 83 -9.36 -2.50 -6.99
CA MET A 83 -10.20 -3.35 -7.85
C MET A 83 -10.19 -2.90 -9.32
N GLU A 84 -10.01 -1.60 -9.56
CA GLU A 84 -9.82 -1.03 -10.91
C GLU A 84 -8.36 -1.14 -11.40
N GLY A 85 -7.48 -1.79 -10.65
CA GLY A 85 -6.06 -1.94 -10.96
C GLY A 85 -5.22 -0.69 -10.70
N LYS A 86 -5.79 0.31 -10.01
CA LYS A 86 -5.07 1.49 -9.53
C LYS A 86 -4.48 1.21 -8.14
N MET A 87 -3.53 2.02 -7.73
CA MET A 87 -2.92 1.91 -6.41
C MET A 87 -3.21 3.17 -5.60
N ALA A 88 -3.51 2.98 -4.32
CA ALA A 88 -3.77 4.06 -3.38
C ALA A 88 -2.77 4.01 -2.22
N VAL A 89 -2.02 5.10 -2.05
CA VAL A 89 -1.07 5.29 -0.95
C VAL A 89 -1.70 6.26 0.05
N ILE A 90 -1.97 5.79 1.26
CA ILE A 90 -2.51 6.59 2.35
C ILE A 90 -1.37 6.83 3.34
N ALA A 91 -0.84 8.06 3.35
CA ALA A 91 0.21 8.46 4.29
C ALA A 91 -0.39 9.25 5.46
N PHE A 92 0.00 8.88 6.67
CA PHE A 92 -0.38 9.54 7.91
C PHE A 92 0.86 10.24 8.49
N THR A 93 0.86 11.57 8.37
CA THR A 93 1.77 12.43 9.14
C THR A 93 1.12 12.68 10.49
N ASP A 94 1.67 12.08 11.55
CA ASP A 94 1.35 12.42 12.94
C ASP A 94 1.86 13.83 13.28
#